data_AF-A0A2S5LLT3-F1
#
_entry.id   AF-A0A2S5LLT3-F1
#
_cell.length_a   1.000
_cell.length_b   1.000
_cell.length_c   1.000
_cell.angle_alpha   90.00
_cell.angle_beta   90.00
_cell.angle_gamma   90.00
#
_symmetry.space_group_name_H-M   'P 1'
#
loop_
_entity.id
_entity.type
_entity.pdbx_description
1 polymer ?
#
loop_
_entity_poly.entity_id
_entity_poly.type
_entity_poly.pdbx_seq_one_letter_code
_entity_poly.pdbx_strand_id
1 'polypeptide(L)'
;MQVTQTSSQGLKQEYRVVLPAGELAAKLAAQLTEIQAKSQIKGFRPGKAPIGHLKKLYGKSIMSDVLQEAVNDANRKIVEENELRIALEPKIDFPGGQEEVERALTAEGDFSYVV
;
A
#
# COMPACT_ATOMS: atom_id res chain seq x y z
N MET A 1 6.10 -0.53 -10.07
CA MET A 1 6.81 -1.11 -8.90
C MET A 1 8.27 -1.41 -9.25
N GLN A 2 9.21 -1.17 -8.33
CA GLN A 2 10.64 -1.52 -8.49
C GLN A 2 11.11 -2.40 -7.33
N VAL A 3 11.71 -3.55 -7.64
CA VAL A 3 12.28 -4.49 -6.66
C VAL A 3 13.79 -4.53 -6.85
N THR A 4 14.55 -4.48 -5.77
CA THR A 4 16.02 -4.57 -5.80
C THR A 4 16.49 -5.50 -4.70
N GLN A 5 17.14 -6.59 -5.07
CA GLN A 5 17.79 -7.50 -4.12
C GLN A 5 19.00 -6.79 -3.50
N THR A 6 19.01 -6.62 -2.18
CA THR A 6 20.05 -5.86 -1.45
C THR A 6 21.09 -6.79 -0.83
N SER A 7 20.70 -7.96 -0.35
CA SER A 7 21.62 -8.92 0.27
C SER A 7 21.14 -10.36 0.09
N SER A 8 22.11 -11.26 -0.13
CA SER A 8 21.91 -12.71 -0.17
C SER A 8 22.98 -13.36 0.69
N GLN A 9 22.72 -13.50 1.99
CA GLN A 9 23.63 -14.17 2.93
C GLN A 9 23.05 -15.51 3.36
N GLY A 10 23.51 -16.58 2.70
CA GLY A 10 23.05 -17.95 2.97
C GLY A 10 21.56 -18.11 2.63
N LEU A 11 20.75 -18.43 3.63
CA LEU A 11 19.29 -18.56 3.50
C LEU A 11 18.54 -17.23 3.68
N LYS A 12 19.24 -16.16 4.08
CA LYS A 12 18.65 -14.83 4.22
C LYS A 12 18.73 -14.09 2.89
N GLN A 13 17.57 -13.69 2.39
CA GLN A 13 17.42 -12.84 1.23
C GLN A 13 16.76 -11.53 1.68
N GLU A 14 17.33 -10.40 1.30
CA GLU A 14 16.79 -9.07 1.60
C GLU A 14 16.46 -8.36 0.27
N TYR A 15 15.22 -7.89 0.16
CA TYR A 15 14.70 -7.16 -0.99
C TYR A 15 14.26 -5.76 -0.55
N ARG A 16 14.69 -4.76 -1.32
CA ARG A 16 14.16 -3.41 -1.23
C ARG A 16 13.05 -3.27 -2.27
N VAL A 17 11.87 -2.84 -1.81
CA VAL A 17 10.71 -2.63 -2.66
C VAL A 17 10.34 -1.15 -2.65
N VAL A 18 10.17 -0.58 -3.84
CA VAL A 18 9.69 0.79 -4.03
C VAL A 18 8.33 0.74 -4.73
N LEU A 19 7.31 1.19 -4.01
CA LEU A 19 5.95 1.36 -4.49
C LEU A 19 5.74 2.83 -4.88
N PRO A 20 5.55 3.14 -6.18
CA PRO A 20 5.39 4.51 -6.63
C PRO A 20 4.05 5.10 -6.18
N ALA A 21 4.05 6.38 -5.79
CA ALA A 21 2.85 7.06 -5.30
C ALA A 21 1.69 7.06 -6.31
N GLY A 22 1.99 7.06 -7.61
CA GLY A 22 0.98 7.03 -8.67
C GLY A 22 0.14 5.75 -8.70
N GLU A 23 0.74 4.58 -8.45
CA GLU A 23 0.02 3.31 -8.38
C GLU A 23 -0.90 3.25 -7.14
N LEU A 24 -0.41 3.75 -6.00
CA LEU A 24 -1.18 3.83 -4.76
C LEU A 24 -2.36 4.81 -4.90
N ALA A 25 -2.15 5.97 -5.53
CA ALA A 25 -3.20 6.95 -5.78
C ALA A 25 -4.31 6.41 -6.71
N ALA A 26 -3.95 5.62 -7.72
CA ALA A 26 -4.91 4.96 -8.60
C ALA A 26 -5.76 3.92 -7.86
N LYS A 27 -5.12 3.07 -7.03
CA LYS A 27 -5.83 2.09 -6.18
C LYS A 27 -6.76 2.78 -5.17
N LEU A 28 -6.31 3.86 -4.55
CA LEU A 28 -7.14 4.68 -3.65
C LEU A 28 -8.36 5.26 -4.37
N ALA A 29 -8.19 5.80 -5.59
CA ALA A 29 -9.30 6.35 -6.36
C ALA A 29 -10.35 5.29 -6.74
N ALA A 30 -9.90 4.08 -7.08
CA ALA A 30 -10.79 2.95 -7.36
C ALA A 30 -11.60 2.54 -6.11
N GLN A 31 -10.92 2.32 -4.98
CA GLN A 31 -11.55 1.98 -3.70
C GLN A 31 -12.53 3.07 -3.23
N LEU A 32 -12.16 4.34 -3.37
CA LEU A 32 -13.05 5.47 -3.04
C LEU A 32 -14.31 5.49 -3.91
N THR A 33 -14.23 5.07 -5.17
CA THR A 33 -15.38 5.00 -6.09
C THR A 33 -16.32 3.86 -5.71
N GLU A 34 -15.78 2.71 -5.31
CA GLU A 34 -16.59 1.59 -4.81
C GLU A 34 -17.31 1.94 -3.50
N ILE A 35 -16.58 2.56 -2.57
CA ILE A 35 -17.13 3.00 -1.29
C ILE A 35 -18.15 4.13 -1.53
N GLN A 36 -17.91 5.02 -2.48
CA GLN A 36 -18.88 6.05 -2.84
C GLN A 36 -20.22 5.42 -3.18
N ALA A 37 -20.25 4.40 -4.05
CA ALA A 37 -21.47 3.71 -4.48
C ALA A 37 -22.23 3.05 -3.32
N LYS A 38 -21.50 2.52 -2.32
CA LYS A 38 -22.07 1.78 -1.19
C LYS A 38 -22.38 2.66 0.04
N SER A 39 -21.69 3.79 0.19
CA SER A 39 -21.75 4.60 1.41
C SER A 39 -23.04 5.40 1.53
N GLN A 40 -23.57 5.46 2.75
CA GLN A 40 -24.67 6.33 3.14
C GLN A 40 -24.13 7.40 4.07
N ILE A 41 -23.81 8.58 3.52
CA ILE A 41 -23.35 9.72 4.31
C ILE A 41 -24.55 10.62 4.63
N LYS A 42 -24.67 11.03 5.90
CA LYS A 42 -25.71 11.97 6.34
C LYS A 42 -25.64 13.24 5.48
N GLY A 43 -26.77 13.63 4.89
CA GLY A 43 -26.88 14.80 4.02
C GLY A 43 -26.69 14.52 2.51
N PHE A 44 -26.24 13.31 2.13
CA PHE A 44 -26.11 12.92 0.72
C PHE A 44 -27.02 11.73 0.40
N ARG A 45 -27.58 11.74 -0.82
CA ARG A 45 -28.28 10.56 -1.34
C ARG A 45 -27.26 9.41 -1.44
N PRO A 46 -27.60 8.17 -1.04
CA PRO A 46 -26.69 7.02 -1.15
C PRO A 46 -26.04 6.95 -2.53
N GLY A 47 -24.72 6.77 -2.59
CA GLY A 47 -24.00 6.74 -3.86
C GLY A 47 -23.57 8.09 -4.44
N LYS A 48 -24.04 9.23 -3.90
CA LYS A 48 -23.85 10.57 -4.49
C LYS A 48 -23.07 11.55 -3.61
N ALA A 49 -22.28 11.04 -2.66
CA ALA A 49 -21.36 11.87 -1.88
C ALA A 49 -20.14 12.29 -2.74
N PRO A 50 -19.67 13.55 -2.68
CA PRO A 50 -18.47 13.98 -3.38
C PRO A 50 -17.21 13.26 -2.90
N ILE A 51 -16.32 12.92 -3.85
CA ILE A 51 -15.05 12.23 -3.57
C ILE A 51 -14.17 13.03 -2.60
N GLY A 52 -14.18 14.36 -2.68
CA GLY A 52 -13.43 15.22 -1.76
C GLY A 52 -13.87 15.10 -0.29
N HIS A 53 -15.17 14.86 -0.04
CA HIS A 53 -15.68 14.66 1.32
C HIS A 53 -15.36 13.25 1.82
N LEU A 54 -15.48 12.24 0.94
CA LEU A 54 -15.07 10.86 1.22
C LEU A 54 -13.57 10.76 1.53
N LYS A 55 -12.72 11.46 0.77
CA LYS A 55 -11.27 11.50 1.00
C LYS A 55 -10.93 12.06 2.39
N LYS A 56 -11.68 13.05 2.88
CA LYS A 56 -11.46 13.60 4.23
C LYS A 56 -11.84 12.63 5.34
N LEU A 57 -12.94 11.89 5.17
CA LEU A 57 -13.45 10.97 6.18
C LEU A 57 -12.73 9.62 6.18
N TYR A 58 -12.53 9.03 5.00
CA TYR A 58 -12.03 7.67 4.83
C TYR A 58 -10.66 7.59 4.17
N GLY A 59 -10.10 8.70 3.69
CA GLY A 59 -8.85 8.68 2.92
C GLY A 59 -7.68 8.04 3.66
N LYS A 60 -7.49 8.36 4.94
CA LYS A 60 -6.41 7.75 5.75
C LYS A 60 -6.61 6.24 5.98
N SER A 61 -7.85 5.83 6.27
CA SER A 61 -8.16 4.41 6.51
C SER A 61 -7.97 3.59 5.24
N ILE A 62 -8.56 4.04 4.13
CA ILE A 62 -8.47 3.36 2.83
C ILE A 62 -7.02 3.33 2.35
N MET A 63 -6.25 4.41 2.53
CA MET A 63 -4.83 4.41 2.15
C MET A 63 -4.02 3.41 2.98
N SER A 64 -4.34 3.24 4.27
CA SER A 64 -3.71 2.22 5.13
C SER A 64 -3.98 0.81 4.60
N ASP A 65 -5.24 0.54 4.24
CA ASP A 65 -5.66 -0.76 3.71
C ASP A 65 -5.00 -1.04 2.35
N VAL A 66 -5.00 -0.05 1.45
CA VAL A 66 -4.35 -0.13 0.13
C VAL A 66 -2.85 -0.37 0.26
N LEU A 67 -2.20 0.28 1.23
CA LEU A 67 -0.78 0.09 1.48
C LEU A 67 -0.49 -1.34 1.96
N GLN A 68 -1.26 -1.83 2.93
CA GLN A 68 -1.11 -3.19 3.45
C GLN A 68 -1.34 -4.24 2.35
N GLU A 69 -2.37 -4.06 1.53
CA GLU A 69 -2.66 -4.93 0.40
C GLU A 69 -1.54 -4.89 -0.64
N ALA A 70 -1.04 -3.69 -0.97
CA ALA A 70 0.07 -3.52 -1.92
C ALA A 70 1.36 -4.19 -1.44
N VAL A 71 1.69 -4.10 -0.15
CA VAL A 71 2.85 -4.78 0.44
C VAL A 71 2.68 -6.30 0.40
N ASN A 72 1.50 -6.81 0.74
CA ASN A 72 1.22 -8.24 0.69
C ASN A 72 1.30 -8.81 -0.74
N ASP A 73 0.72 -8.10 -1.71
CA ASP A 73 0.77 -8.46 -3.13
C ASP A 73 2.20 -8.41 -3.68
N ALA A 74 2.94 -7.35 -3.33
CA ALA A 74 4.35 -7.21 -3.67
C ALA A 74 5.20 -8.38 -3.15
N ASN A 75 5.04 -8.73 -1.87
CA ASN A 75 5.79 -9.82 -1.26
C ASN A 75 5.46 -11.17 -1.90
N ARG A 76 4.18 -11.42 -2.20
CA ARG A 76 3.77 -12.63 -2.93
C ARG A 76 4.40 -12.70 -4.32
N LYS A 77 4.39 -11.59 -5.08
CA LYS A 77 5.01 -11.52 -6.41
C LYS A 77 6.51 -11.77 -6.36
N ILE A 78 7.22 -11.18 -5.41
CA ILE A 78 8.67 -11.40 -5.25
C ILE A 78 8.97 -12.88 -5.04
N VAL A 79 8.17 -13.56 -4.22
CA VAL A 79 8.35 -14.98 -3.93
C VAL A 79 8.05 -15.85 -5.15
N GLU A 80 6.95 -15.56 -5.86
CA GLU A 80 6.55 -16.28 -7.06
C GLU A 80 7.54 -16.07 -8.21
N GLU A 81 7.97 -14.83 -8.47
CA GLU A 81 8.89 -14.48 -9.56
C GLU A 81 10.32 -15.01 -9.33
N ASN A 82 10.75 -15.12 -8.07
CA ASN A 82 12.08 -15.64 -7.71
C ASN A 82 12.06 -17.11 -7.27
N GLU A 83 10.92 -17.80 -7.43
CA GLU A 83 10.69 -19.20 -7.03
C GLU A 83 11.20 -19.52 -5.60
N LEU A 84 11.04 -18.56 -4.69
CA LEU A 84 11.58 -18.66 -3.34
C LEU A 84 10.73 -19.58 -2.47
N ARG A 85 11.40 -20.47 -1.73
CA ARG A 85 10.75 -21.27 -0.69
C ARG A 85 10.83 -20.54 0.64
N ILE A 86 9.73 -19.91 1.02
CA ILE A 86 9.60 -19.18 2.28
C ILE A 86 9.60 -20.17 3.46
N ALA A 87 10.49 -19.98 4.43
CA ALA A 87 10.50 -20.76 5.67
C ALA A 87 9.74 -20.08 6.83
N LEU A 88 9.65 -18.74 6.82
CA LEU A 88 9.02 -17.91 7.86
C LEU A 88 8.30 -16.73 7.22
N GLU A 89 7.29 -16.18 7.89
CA GLU A 89 6.66 -14.95 7.41
C GLU A 89 7.71 -13.84 7.25
N PRO A 90 7.72 -13.14 6.09
CA PRO A 90 8.69 -12.10 5.81
C PRO A 90 8.56 -10.96 6.82
N LYS A 91 9.69 -10.55 7.39
CA LYS A 91 9.74 -9.42 8.31
C LYS A 91 9.85 -8.14 7.50
N ILE A 92 8.82 -7.30 7.58
CA ILE A 92 8.79 -6.01 6.88
C ILE A 92 9.45 -4.97 7.80
N ASP A 93 10.57 -4.40 7.35
CA ASP A 93 11.25 -3.29 8.02
C ASP A 93 11.08 -2.00 7.20
N PHE A 94 10.62 -0.94 7.88
CA PHE A 94 10.37 0.37 7.27
C PHE A 94 11.57 1.30 7.54
N PRO A 95 12.40 1.63 6.53
CA PRO A 95 13.64 2.38 6.73
C PRO A 95 13.43 3.81 7.25
N GLY A 96 12.23 4.40 7.10
CA GLY A 96 11.89 5.74 7.59
C GLY A 96 10.98 5.81 8.84
N GLY A 97 10.69 4.69 9.52
CA GLY A 97 9.87 4.68 10.74
C GLY A 97 8.43 5.22 10.54
N GLN A 98 7.83 5.80 11.60
CA GLN A 98 6.45 6.30 11.59
C GLN A 98 6.23 7.48 10.61
N GLU A 99 7.26 8.28 10.34
CA GLU A 99 7.18 9.49 9.48
C GLU A 99 7.08 9.18 7.97
N GLU A 100 7.58 8.04 7.52
CA GLU A 100 7.44 7.60 6.13
C GLU A 100 6.08 6.96 5.86
N VAL A 101 5.52 6.30 6.89
CA VAL A 101 4.15 5.81 6.89
C VAL A 101 3.16 6.97 6.86
N GLU A 102 3.40 8.05 7.62
CA GLU A 102 2.56 9.26 7.56
C GLU A 102 2.64 10.00 6.21
N ARG A 103 3.81 10.03 5.57
CA ARG A 103 3.96 10.60 4.21
C ARG A 103 3.27 9.76 3.13
N ALA A 104 3.33 8.43 3.25
CA ALA A 104 2.56 7.53 2.39
C ALA A 104 1.05 7.66 2.62
N LEU A 105 0.61 7.85 3.88
CA LEU A 105 -0.79 8.10 4.23
C LEU A 105 -1.34 9.42 3.66
N THR A 106 -0.46 10.39 3.43
CA THR A 106 -0.82 11.68 2.82
C THR A 106 -0.71 11.67 1.28
N ALA A 107 -0.23 10.56 0.70
CA ALA A 107 -0.01 10.36 -0.74
C ALA A 107 0.97 11.36 -1.39
N GLU A 108 1.94 11.87 -0.63
CA GLU A 108 2.90 12.89 -1.09
C GLU A 108 4.32 12.33 -1.34
N GLY A 109 4.52 11.01 -1.28
CA GLY A 109 5.85 10.42 -1.53
C GLY A 109 5.81 8.95 -1.92
N ASP A 110 6.91 8.51 -2.55
CA ASP A 110 7.15 7.08 -2.85
C ASP A 110 7.33 6.29 -1.56
N PHE A 111 6.71 5.12 -1.50
CA PHE A 111 6.82 4.25 -0.33
C PHE A 111 7.90 3.20 -0.56
N SER A 112 8.91 3.19 0.30
CA SER A 112 10.00 2.22 0.26
C SER A 112 10.02 1.37 1.53
N TYR A 113 10.16 0.06 1.37
CA TYR A 113 10.32 -0.86 2.49
C TYR A 113 11.34 -1.95 2.14
N VAL A 114 11.90 -2.57 3.19
CA VAL A 114 12.82 -3.70 3.09
C VAL A 114 12.13 -4.93 3.64
N VAL A 115 12.30 -6.06 2.95
CA VAL A 115 11.68 -7.36 3.28
C VAL A 115 12.66 -8.50 3.11
#